data_AF-A0A1M2VLQ6-F1
#
_entry.id   AF-A0A1M2VLQ6-F1
#
_cell.length_a   1.000
_cell.length_b   1.000
_cell.length_c   1.000
_cell.angle_alpha   90.00
_cell.angle_beta   90.00
_cell.angle_gamma   90.00
#
_symmetry.space_group_name_H-M   'P 1'
#
loop_
_entity.id
_entity.type
_entity.pdbx_description
1 polymer ?
#
loop_
_entity_poly.entity_id
_entity_poly.type
_entity_poly.pdbx_seq_one_letter_code
_entity_poly.pdbx_strand_id
1 'polypeptide(L)'
;MPSAEDALAQAHEKENSIRVACLAFDRALSRMRQNLNLPHSKEAWSASFVTRLQFLNKEHRRRIKNDVQALSTRLRQDFGQRTAGCDAKSRLDVQVQAVMDAYADAEQLMVKCEELYTSRVGEKTLAVADRVLLRRAMPRLRDELQRIVQHKEEIQAIMAQWGVYFQLLASEEELSTLLEKLRQHKFTKTALENKAIPVFQRIIDMYTERDAIVFESSRLGLEHEANWLAQANRV
;
A
#
# COMPACT_ATOMS: atom_id res chain seq x y z
N MET A 1 2.96 -64.98 4.73
CA MET A 1 4.29 -64.36 4.93
C MET A 1 4.53 -63.51 3.69
N PRO A 2 4.73 -62.19 3.78
CA PRO A 2 5.13 -61.39 2.62
C PRO A 2 6.43 -61.94 2.03
N SER A 3 6.57 -61.89 0.70
CA SER A 3 7.82 -62.34 0.06
C SER A 3 8.95 -61.36 0.38
N ALA A 4 10.20 -61.81 0.21
CA ALA A 4 11.36 -60.96 0.48
C ALA A 4 11.41 -59.72 -0.45
N GLU A 5 10.93 -59.87 -1.68
CA GLU A 5 10.80 -58.78 -2.65
C GLU A 5 9.77 -57.75 -2.19
N ASP A 6 8.66 -58.20 -1.56
CA ASP A 6 7.63 -57.31 -1.03
C ASP A 6 8.15 -56.46 0.15
N ALA A 7 8.99 -57.03 1.01
CA ALA A 7 9.57 -56.32 2.16
C ALA A 7 10.59 -55.26 1.73
N LEU A 8 11.44 -55.57 0.73
CA LEU A 8 12.40 -54.63 0.15
C LEU A 8 11.67 -53.48 -0.57
N ALA A 9 10.65 -53.82 -1.37
CA ALA A 9 9.83 -52.83 -2.08
C ALA A 9 9.14 -51.87 -1.10
N GLN A 10 8.60 -52.37 0.01
CA GLN A 10 7.99 -51.53 1.05
C GLN A 10 9.01 -50.62 1.74
N ALA A 11 10.22 -51.08 2.02
CA ALA A 11 11.27 -50.25 2.61
C ALA A 11 11.70 -49.11 1.66
N HIS A 12 11.90 -49.41 0.37
CA HIS A 12 12.19 -48.41 -0.66
C HIS A 12 11.04 -47.42 -0.86
N GLU A 13 9.80 -47.90 -0.83
CA GLU A 13 8.62 -47.04 -0.93
C GLU A 13 8.56 -46.04 0.24
N LYS A 14 8.87 -46.49 1.47
CA LYS A 14 8.90 -45.62 2.65
C LYS A 14 10.03 -44.61 2.60
N GLU A 15 11.23 -45.01 2.20
CA GLU A 15 12.35 -44.09 2.00
C GLU A 15 12.03 -43.04 0.91
N ASN A 16 11.46 -43.48 -0.21
CA ASN A 16 11.04 -42.60 -1.29
C ASN A 16 9.93 -41.64 -0.82
N SER A 17 8.98 -42.11 -0.01
CA SER A 17 7.92 -41.27 0.57
C SER A 17 8.50 -40.17 1.47
N ILE A 18 9.52 -40.48 2.28
CA ILE A 18 10.24 -39.50 3.10
C ILE A 18 10.95 -38.47 2.21
N ARG A 19 11.67 -38.92 1.18
CA ARG A 19 12.34 -38.01 0.22
C ARG A 19 11.33 -37.10 -0.48
N VAL A 20 10.22 -37.64 -0.96
CA VAL A 20 9.16 -36.88 -1.63
C VAL A 20 8.51 -35.86 -0.69
N ALA A 21 8.30 -36.20 0.58
CA ALA A 21 7.80 -35.25 1.59
C ALA A 21 8.78 -34.07 1.79
N CYS A 22 10.09 -34.34 1.78
CA CYS A 22 11.12 -33.29 1.89
C CYS A 22 11.23 -32.40 0.64
N LEU A 23 10.89 -32.89 -0.57
CA LEU A 23 10.98 -32.10 -1.81
C LEU A 23 10.17 -30.79 -1.77
N ALA A 24 8.99 -30.82 -1.13
CA ALA A 24 8.16 -29.62 -1.00
C ALA A 24 8.87 -28.52 -0.19
N PHE A 25 9.54 -28.90 0.89
CA PHE A 25 10.33 -28.02 1.73
C PHE A 25 11.56 -27.47 0.99
N ASP A 26 12.30 -28.31 0.26
CA ASP A 26 13.47 -27.88 -0.50
C ASP A 26 13.12 -26.88 -1.62
N ARG A 27 11.98 -27.11 -2.29
CA ARG A 27 11.45 -26.19 -3.29
C ARG A 27 11.04 -24.87 -2.66
N ALA A 28 10.43 -24.88 -1.49
CA ALA A 28 10.07 -23.67 -0.75
C ALA A 28 11.33 -22.88 -0.34
N LEU A 29 12.36 -23.55 0.19
CA LEU A 29 13.63 -22.94 0.55
C LEU A 29 14.37 -22.36 -0.66
N SER A 30 14.41 -23.10 -1.77
CA SER A 30 15.05 -22.64 -3.01
C SER A 30 14.38 -21.38 -3.54
N ARG A 31 13.04 -21.34 -3.54
CA ARG A 31 12.26 -20.15 -3.92
C ARG A 31 12.49 -18.99 -2.96
N MET A 32 12.49 -19.24 -1.65
CA MET A 32 12.78 -18.21 -0.65
C MET A 32 14.17 -17.61 -0.89
N ARG A 33 15.20 -18.46 -1.06
CA ARG A 33 16.58 -18.02 -1.32
C ARG A 33 16.67 -17.15 -2.58
N GLN A 34 16.00 -17.56 -3.66
CA GLN A 34 15.93 -16.79 -4.90
C GLN A 34 15.19 -15.45 -4.70
N ASN A 35 14.00 -15.46 -4.11
CA ASN A 35 13.19 -14.25 -3.93
C ASN A 35 13.88 -13.22 -3.03
N LEU A 36 14.63 -13.69 -2.03
CA LEU A 36 15.36 -12.84 -1.10
C LEU A 36 16.81 -12.57 -1.54
N ASN A 37 17.26 -13.13 -2.66
CA ASN A 37 18.65 -13.16 -3.14
C ASN A 37 19.66 -13.49 -2.03
N LEU A 38 19.40 -14.56 -1.27
CA LEU A 38 20.27 -14.99 -0.18
C LEU A 38 21.48 -15.77 -0.72
N PRO A 39 22.65 -15.69 -0.05
CA PRO A 39 23.84 -16.43 -0.45
C PRO A 39 23.68 -17.95 -0.26
N HIS A 40 24.63 -18.72 -0.79
CA HIS A 40 24.65 -20.17 -0.61
C HIS A 40 24.95 -20.58 0.84
N SER A 41 25.83 -19.84 1.53
CA SER A 41 26.11 -20.05 2.96
C SER A 41 24.93 -19.57 3.80
N LYS A 42 24.42 -20.46 4.67
CA LYS A 42 23.25 -20.24 5.50
C LYS A 42 23.53 -19.27 6.65
N GLU A 43 24.75 -19.33 7.17
CA GLU A 43 25.27 -18.48 8.23
C GLU A 43 25.23 -17.00 7.83
N ALA A 44 25.33 -16.73 6.53
CA ALA A 44 25.29 -15.38 5.96
C ALA A 44 23.87 -14.90 5.59
N TRP A 45 22.81 -15.71 5.73
CA TRP A 45 21.45 -15.34 5.29
C TRP A 45 20.90 -14.12 6.03
N SER A 46 20.96 -14.13 7.37
CA SER A 46 20.44 -13.04 8.20
C SER A 46 21.17 -11.73 7.92
N ALA A 47 22.50 -11.75 7.89
CA ALA A 47 23.33 -10.59 7.61
C ALA A 47 23.06 -10.01 6.21
N SER A 48 23.01 -10.87 5.18
CA SER A 48 22.74 -10.45 3.79
C SER A 48 21.36 -9.82 3.65
N PHE A 49 20.33 -10.45 4.24
CA PHE A 49 18.97 -9.94 4.25
C PHE A 49 18.86 -8.57 4.94
N VAL A 50 19.46 -8.43 6.13
CA VAL A 50 19.46 -7.16 6.87
C VAL A 50 20.14 -6.06 6.05
N THR A 51 21.33 -6.30 5.50
CA THR A 51 22.04 -5.32 4.68
C THR A 51 21.20 -4.87 3.48
N ARG A 52 20.53 -5.80 2.81
CA ARG A 52 19.63 -5.47 1.69
C ARG A 52 18.44 -4.64 2.14
N LEU A 53 17.76 -5.02 3.22
CA LEU A 53 16.64 -4.25 3.76
C LEU A 53 17.05 -2.84 4.17
N GLN A 54 18.24 -2.67 4.75
CA GLN A 54 18.78 -1.36 5.07
C GLN A 54 19.01 -0.49 3.84
N PHE A 55 19.57 -1.09 2.78
CA PHE A 55 19.75 -0.40 1.50
C PHE A 55 18.40 0.05 0.93
N LEU A 56 17.43 -0.86 0.84
CA LEU A 56 16.09 -0.57 0.33
C LEU A 56 15.37 0.49 1.16
N ASN A 57 15.48 0.44 2.49
CA ASN A 57 14.91 1.48 3.36
C ASN A 57 15.58 2.85 3.14
N LYS A 58 16.91 2.88 2.96
CA LYS A 58 17.64 4.12 2.66
C LYS A 58 17.19 4.71 1.33
N GLU A 59 17.08 3.88 0.29
CA GLU A 59 16.63 4.28 -1.03
C GLU A 59 15.19 4.79 -1.00
N HIS A 60 14.29 4.04 -0.36
CA HIS A 60 12.90 4.43 -0.18
C HIS A 60 12.75 5.78 0.53
N ARG A 61 13.44 5.99 1.65
CA ARG A 61 13.40 7.28 2.38
C ARG A 61 13.97 8.43 1.56
N ARG A 62 15.06 8.21 0.81
CA ARG A 62 15.62 9.22 -0.10
C ARG A 62 14.62 9.59 -1.20
N ARG A 63 13.97 8.60 -1.79
CA ARG A 63 12.95 8.80 -2.83
C ARG A 63 11.77 9.60 -2.29
N ILE A 64 11.18 9.19 -1.16
CA ILE A 64 10.08 9.93 -0.53
C ILE A 64 10.48 11.38 -0.24
N LYS A 65 11.66 11.60 0.36
CA LYS A 65 12.15 12.96 0.63
C LYS A 65 12.19 13.79 -0.65
N ASN A 66 12.80 13.26 -1.71
CA ASN A 66 12.93 13.97 -2.98
C ASN A 66 11.56 14.26 -3.61
N ASP A 67 10.66 13.27 -3.61
CA ASP A 67 9.33 13.38 -4.21
C ASP A 67 8.49 14.43 -3.48
N VAL A 68 8.47 14.40 -2.14
CA VAL A 68 7.73 15.38 -1.32
C VAL A 68 8.31 16.79 -1.48
N GLN A 69 9.65 16.94 -1.51
CA GLN A 69 10.28 18.23 -1.77
C GLN A 69 9.95 18.76 -3.16
N ALA A 70 9.99 17.91 -4.19
CA ALA A 70 9.62 18.29 -5.55
C ALA A 70 8.17 18.72 -5.65
N LEU A 71 7.24 18.02 -4.99
CA LEU A 71 5.83 18.40 -4.92
C LEU A 71 5.65 19.75 -4.22
N SER A 72 6.31 19.99 -3.08
CA SER A 72 6.26 21.28 -2.39
C SER A 72 6.82 22.42 -3.24
N THR A 73 7.91 22.19 -3.97
CA THR A 73 8.49 23.19 -4.88
C THR A 73 7.53 23.52 -6.02
N ARG A 74 6.94 22.51 -6.67
CA ARG A 74 5.93 22.72 -7.73
C ARG A 74 4.72 23.48 -7.21
N LEU A 75 4.21 23.09 -6.04
CA LEU A 75 3.11 23.79 -5.40
C LEU A 75 3.42 25.28 -5.17
N ARG A 76 4.63 25.59 -4.69
CA ARG A 76 5.09 26.97 -4.51
C ARG A 76 5.28 27.73 -5.83
N GLN A 77 5.75 27.06 -6.88
CA GLN A 77 5.89 27.67 -8.21
C GLN A 77 4.53 28.01 -8.81
N ASP A 78 3.61 27.05 -8.82
CA ASP A 78 2.30 27.19 -9.47
C ASP A 78 1.38 28.13 -8.68
N PHE A 79 1.46 28.09 -7.34
CA PHE A 79 0.48 28.76 -6.48
C PHE A 79 1.07 29.78 -5.49
N GLY A 80 2.38 29.86 -5.30
CA GLY A 80 3.01 30.68 -4.25
C GLY A 80 3.50 32.08 -4.65
N GLN A 81 3.67 32.39 -5.94
CA GLN A 81 4.51 33.54 -6.35
C GLN A 81 3.82 34.88 -6.65
N ARG A 82 2.49 35.05 -6.51
CA ARG A 82 1.83 36.28 -7.02
C ARG A 82 1.59 37.41 -6.03
N THR A 83 1.68 37.17 -4.72
CA THR A 83 1.50 38.23 -3.70
C THR A 83 2.37 37.89 -2.49
N ALA A 84 3.20 38.84 -2.07
CA ALA A 84 4.01 38.70 -0.86
C ALA A 84 3.10 38.42 0.34
N GLY A 85 3.33 37.30 1.04
CA GLY A 85 2.68 37.00 2.33
C GLY A 85 1.46 36.07 2.30
N CYS A 86 1.04 35.53 1.15
CA CYS A 86 -0.05 34.54 1.11
C CYS A 86 0.47 33.18 0.63
N ASP A 87 0.49 32.19 1.53
CA ASP A 87 0.90 30.84 1.18
C ASP A 87 -0.12 30.14 0.27
N ALA A 88 0.30 29.05 -0.39
CA ALA A 88 -0.55 28.34 -1.35
C ALA A 88 -1.84 27.81 -0.72
N LYS A 89 -1.81 27.43 0.57
CA LYS A 89 -2.95 26.91 1.31
C LYS A 89 -4.00 27.99 1.56
N SER A 90 -3.57 29.16 2.04
CA SER A 90 -4.44 30.31 2.27
C SER A 90 -5.12 30.75 0.98
N ARG A 91 -4.40 30.73 -0.15
CA ARG A 91 -5.00 31.01 -1.46
C ARG A 91 -6.07 30.02 -1.85
N LEU A 92 -5.81 28.72 -1.68
CA LEU A 92 -6.80 27.67 -1.94
C LEU A 92 -8.02 27.86 -1.04
N ASP A 93 -7.83 28.14 0.25
CA ASP A 93 -8.93 28.37 1.19
C ASP A 93 -9.77 29.59 0.81
N VAL A 94 -9.12 30.70 0.42
CA VAL A 94 -9.82 31.90 -0.08
C VAL A 94 -10.59 31.60 -1.35
N GLN A 95 -10.03 30.83 -2.28
CA GLN A 95 -10.73 30.45 -3.51
C GLN A 95 -11.93 29.53 -3.25
N VAL A 96 -11.76 28.55 -2.36
CA VAL A 96 -12.85 27.66 -1.94
C VAL A 96 -13.95 28.50 -1.28
N GLN A 97 -13.61 29.38 -0.34
CA GLN A 97 -14.58 30.23 0.32
C GLN A 97 -15.31 31.15 -0.68
N ALA A 98 -14.59 31.78 -1.61
CA ALA A 98 -15.20 32.62 -2.64
C ALA A 98 -16.19 31.86 -3.52
N VAL A 99 -15.92 30.59 -3.83
CA VAL A 99 -16.86 29.71 -4.55
C VAL A 99 -18.09 29.39 -3.69
N MET A 100 -17.90 29.14 -2.39
CA MET A 100 -19.01 28.90 -1.44
C MET A 100 -19.92 30.12 -1.32
N ASP A 101 -19.34 31.32 -1.23
CA ASP A 101 -20.06 32.58 -1.11
C ASP A 101 -20.83 32.88 -2.40
N ALA A 102 -20.19 32.74 -3.57
CA ALA A 102 -20.84 32.93 -4.87
C ALA A 102 -22.03 31.97 -5.08
N TYR A 103 -21.94 30.74 -4.56
CA TYR A 103 -23.06 29.81 -4.56
C TYR A 103 -24.22 30.31 -3.69
N ALA A 104 -23.93 30.73 -2.46
CA ALA A 104 -24.95 31.22 -1.53
C ALA A 104 -25.68 32.46 -2.09
N ASP A 105 -24.93 33.37 -2.71
CA ASP A 105 -25.48 34.54 -3.39
C ASP A 105 -26.39 34.14 -4.57
N ALA A 106 -25.97 33.17 -5.39
CA ALA A 106 -26.75 32.71 -6.53
C ALA A 106 -28.05 32.01 -6.11
N GLU A 107 -28.01 31.21 -5.04
CA GLU A 107 -29.20 30.59 -4.43
C GLU A 107 -30.17 31.66 -3.91
N GLN A 108 -29.66 32.66 -3.17
CA GLN A 108 -30.48 33.75 -2.66
C GLN A 108 -31.12 34.57 -3.79
N LEU A 109 -30.38 34.85 -4.86
CA LEU A 109 -30.91 35.54 -6.04
C LEU A 109 -32.00 34.73 -6.74
N MET A 110 -31.87 33.40 -6.80
CA MET A 110 -32.90 32.53 -7.37
C MET A 110 -34.19 32.56 -6.56
N VAL A 111 -34.10 32.45 -5.23
CA VAL A 111 -35.26 32.57 -4.33
C VAL A 111 -35.95 33.92 -4.52
N LYS A 112 -35.18 35.01 -4.54
CA LYS A 112 -35.72 36.36 -4.76
C LYS A 112 -36.37 36.51 -6.14
N CYS A 113 -35.83 35.88 -7.17
CA CYS A 113 -36.42 35.85 -8.51
C CYS A 113 -37.78 35.14 -8.50
N GLU A 114 -37.90 34.02 -7.79
CA GLU A 114 -39.15 33.26 -7.60
C GLU A 114 -40.22 34.04 -6.85
N GLU A 115 -39.85 34.72 -5.78
CA GLU A 115 -40.75 35.56 -5.01
C GLU A 115 -41.29 36.72 -5.86
N LEU A 116 -40.40 37.44 -6.56
CA LEU A 116 -40.77 38.56 -7.42
C LEU A 116 -41.62 38.12 -8.61
N TYR A 117 -41.29 36.99 -9.23
CA TYR A 117 -42.10 36.41 -10.30
C TYR A 117 -43.51 36.09 -9.78
N THR A 118 -43.61 35.42 -8.63
CA THR A 118 -44.90 34.98 -8.05
C THR A 118 -45.77 36.18 -7.66
N SER A 119 -45.21 37.18 -6.97
CA SER A 119 -45.92 38.42 -6.61
C SER A 119 -46.42 39.16 -7.84
N ARG A 120 -45.54 39.46 -8.83
CA ARG A 120 -45.94 40.24 -10.01
C ARG A 120 -46.89 39.48 -10.94
N VAL A 121 -46.81 38.15 -10.96
CA VAL A 121 -47.78 37.32 -11.68
C VAL A 121 -49.15 37.38 -11.02
N GLY A 122 -49.21 37.32 -9.69
CA GLY A 122 -50.43 37.43 -8.89
C GLY A 122 -51.09 38.81 -9.01
N GLU A 123 -50.28 39.88 -8.96
CA GLU A 123 -50.72 41.27 -9.13
C GLU A 123 -51.06 41.64 -10.59
N LYS A 124 -50.80 40.74 -11.54
CA LYS A 124 -50.98 40.98 -12.99
C LYS A 124 -50.17 42.17 -13.53
N THR A 125 -49.05 42.49 -12.89
CA THR A 125 -48.16 43.61 -13.26
C THR A 125 -47.03 43.17 -14.21
N LEU A 126 -46.78 41.87 -14.35
CA LEU A 126 -45.76 41.32 -15.25
C LEU A 126 -46.28 41.14 -16.68
N ALA A 127 -45.55 41.66 -17.68
CA ALA A 127 -45.89 41.48 -19.09
C ALA A 127 -45.89 39.99 -19.48
N VAL A 128 -46.74 39.63 -20.44
CA VAL A 128 -46.92 38.22 -20.88
C VAL A 128 -45.62 37.65 -21.45
N ALA A 129 -44.87 38.45 -22.22
CA ALA A 129 -43.59 38.04 -22.79
C ALA A 129 -42.57 37.67 -21.70
N ASP A 130 -42.40 38.53 -20.69
CA ASP A 130 -41.50 38.30 -19.55
C ASP A 130 -41.93 37.09 -18.72
N ARG A 131 -43.25 36.92 -18.53
CA ARG A 131 -43.79 35.75 -17.84
C ARG A 131 -43.40 34.44 -18.53
N VAL A 132 -43.56 34.38 -19.86
CA VAL A 132 -43.19 33.19 -20.65
C VAL A 132 -41.68 32.96 -20.62
N LEU A 133 -40.88 34.02 -20.73
CA LEU A 133 -39.43 33.95 -20.66
C LEU A 133 -38.96 33.40 -19.31
N LEU A 134 -39.37 34.02 -18.21
CA LEU A 134 -38.97 33.63 -16.85
C LEU A 134 -39.47 32.22 -16.53
N ARG A 135 -40.71 31.88 -16.89
CA ARG A 135 -41.25 30.51 -16.69
C ARG A 135 -40.42 29.43 -17.39
N ARG A 136 -39.78 29.74 -18.51
CA ARG A 136 -38.89 28.82 -19.24
C ARG A 136 -37.44 28.85 -18.72
N ALA A 137 -36.95 30.01 -18.30
CA ALA A 137 -35.57 30.19 -17.86
C ALA A 137 -35.33 29.69 -16.44
N MET A 138 -36.28 29.89 -15.53
CA MET A 138 -36.13 29.58 -14.11
C MET A 138 -35.87 28.09 -13.82
N PRO A 139 -36.56 27.12 -14.46
CA PRO A 139 -36.21 25.71 -14.30
C PRO A 139 -34.76 25.41 -14.71
N ARG A 140 -34.29 26.00 -15.80
CA ARG A 140 -32.90 25.80 -16.27
C ARG A 140 -31.89 26.37 -15.29
N LEU A 141 -32.15 27.57 -14.76
CA LEU A 141 -31.30 28.19 -13.73
C LEU A 141 -31.24 27.33 -12.47
N ARG A 142 -32.38 26.74 -12.07
CA ARG A 142 -32.43 25.81 -10.93
C ARG A 142 -31.62 24.54 -11.19
N ASP A 143 -31.74 23.96 -12.38
CA ASP A 143 -30.95 22.78 -12.76
C ASP A 143 -29.44 23.08 -12.71
N GLU A 144 -29.01 24.24 -13.22
CA GLU A 144 -27.60 24.65 -13.15
C GLU A 144 -27.16 24.90 -11.71
N LEU A 145 -27.98 25.56 -10.88
CA LEU A 145 -27.69 25.73 -9.45
C LEU A 145 -27.54 24.39 -8.73
N GLN A 146 -28.39 23.42 -9.04
CA GLN A 146 -28.30 22.08 -8.46
C GLN A 146 -27.01 21.35 -8.87
N ARG A 147 -26.51 21.55 -10.10
CA ARG A 147 -25.18 21.03 -10.49
C ARG A 147 -24.06 21.73 -9.72
N ILE A 148 -24.17 23.03 -9.48
CA ILE A 148 -23.19 23.76 -8.66
C ILE A 148 -23.19 23.23 -7.22
N VAL A 149 -24.35 22.84 -6.65
CA VAL A 149 -24.41 22.16 -5.34
C VAL A 149 -23.59 20.88 -5.34
N GLN A 150 -23.75 20.03 -6.36
CA GLN A 150 -23.00 18.78 -6.46
C GLN A 150 -21.49 19.06 -6.50
N HIS A 151 -21.04 20.03 -7.30
CA HIS A 151 -19.63 20.42 -7.34
C HIS A 151 -19.13 21.04 -6.04
N LYS A 152 -19.98 21.80 -5.33
CA LYS A 152 -19.67 22.34 -4.00
C LYS A 152 -19.38 21.21 -3.01
N GLU A 153 -20.26 20.20 -2.96
CA GLU A 153 -20.10 19.02 -2.11
C GLU A 153 -18.83 18.23 -2.47
N GLU A 154 -18.56 18.06 -3.77
CA GLU A 154 -17.32 17.43 -4.27
C GLU A 154 -16.07 18.19 -3.82
N ILE A 155 -16.04 19.52 -3.97
CA ILE A 155 -14.92 20.36 -3.52
C ILE A 155 -14.72 20.23 -2.01
N GLN A 156 -15.80 20.27 -1.23
CA GLN A 156 -15.72 20.09 0.23
C GLN A 156 -15.19 18.71 0.61
N ALA A 157 -15.66 17.65 -0.05
CA ALA A 157 -15.19 16.29 0.18
C ALA A 157 -13.70 16.14 -0.16
N ILE A 158 -13.27 16.69 -1.30
CA ILE A 158 -11.85 16.69 -1.72
C ILE A 158 -11.01 17.48 -0.70
N MET A 159 -11.46 18.66 -0.27
CA MET A 159 -10.75 19.47 0.71
C MET A 159 -10.66 18.77 2.08
N ALA A 160 -11.70 18.07 2.51
CA ALA A 160 -11.68 17.28 3.74
C ALA A 160 -10.71 16.10 3.65
N GLN A 161 -10.65 15.42 2.51
CA GLN A 161 -9.76 14.27 2.31
C GLN A 161 -8.30 14.68 2.11
N TRP A 162 -8.06 15.74 1.33
CA TRP A 162 -6.73 16.10 0.83
C TRP A 162 -6.12 17.34 1.47
N GLY A 163 -6.91 18.15 2.17
CA GLY A 163 -6.50 19.44 2.72
C GLY A 163 -5.29 19.35 3.66
N VAL A 164 -5.20 18.28 4.46
CA VAL A 164 -4.08 18.05 5.38
C VAL A 164 -2.77 17.81 4.61
N TYR A 165 -2.81 17.05 3.50
CA TYR A 165 -1.62 16.83 2.68
C TYR A 165 -1.21 18.09 1.92
N PHE A 166 -2.19 18.89 1.49
CA PHE A 166 -1.91 20.18 0.87
C PHE A 166 -1.25 21.13 1.86
N GLN A 167 -1.75 21.21 3.09
CA GLN A 167 -1.16 21.98 4.18
C GLN A 167 0.29 21.55 4.45
N LEU A 168 0.52 20.24 4.55
CA LEU A 168 1.84 19.66 4.73
C LEU A 168 2.84 20.04 3.62
N LEU A 169 2.38 20.11 2.37
CA LEU A 169 3.22 20.47 1.22
C LEU A 169 3.41 21.99 1.05
N ALA A 170 2.42 22.77 1.49
CA ALA A 170 2.42 24.23 1.41
C ALA A 170 3.25 24.88 2.53
N SER A 171 3.27 24.28 3.72
CA SER A 171 4.00 24.76 4.89
C SER A 171 5.43 24.21 4.94
N GLU A 172 6.42 25.11 4.96
CA GLU A 172 7.83 24.73 5.10
C GLU A 172 8.14 24.12 6.47
N GLU A 173 7.45 24.58 7.52
CA GLU A 173 7.60 24.08 8.89
C GLU A 173 7.07 22.65 9.03
N GLU A 174 5.85 22.38 8.53
CA GLU A 174 5.25 21.06 8.60
C GLU A 174 6.02 20.06 7.74
N LEU A 175 6.45 20.48 6.54
CA LEU A 175 7.31 19.68 5.68
C LEU A 175 8.62 19.33 6.38
N SER A 176 9.26 20.30 7.02
CA SER A 176 10.51 20.07 7.77
C SER A 176 10.31 19.08 8.92
N THR A 177 9.19 19.19 9.64
CA THR A 177 8.82 18.27 10.71
C THR A 177 8.59 16.85 10.19
N LEU A 178 7.90 16.70 9.05
CA LEU A 178 7.72 15.39 8.40
C LEU A 178 9.06 14.78 7.99
N LEU A 179 9.93 15.59 7.36
CA LEU A 179 11.25 15.11 6.92
C LEU A 179 12.12 14.67 8.11
N GLU A 180 12.01 15.35 9.25
CA GLU A 180 12.70 14.95 10.47
C GLU A 180 12.10 13.66 11.08
N LYS A 181 10.77 13.52 11.10
CA LYS A 181 10.11 12.25 11.49
C LYS A 181 10.53 11.08 10.58
N LEU A 182 10.59 11.30 9.27
CA LEU A 182 11.07 10.30 8.30
C LEU A 182 12.55 9.93 8.54
N ARG A 183 13.36 10.90 8.99
CA ARG A 183 14.75 10.66 9.37
C ARG A 183 14.85 9.79 10.62
N GLN A 184 13.99 10.05 11.62
CA GLN A 184 13.91 9.31 12.89
C GLN A 184 13.41 7.87 12.70
N HIS A 185 12.51 7.61 11.76
CA HIS A 185 12.04 6.26 11.39
C HIS A 185 13.04 5.44 10.56
N LYS A 186 14.35 5.64 10.78
CA LYS A 186 15.39 4.79 10.21
C LYS A 186 15.37 3.42 10.89
N PHE A 187 15.22 2.35 10.11
CA PHE A 187 15.50 1.02 10.63
C PHE A 187 16.99 0.92 10.99
N THR A 188 17.28 0.67 12.26
CA THR A 188 18.64 0.37 12.70
C THR A 188 19.01 -1.05 12.30
N LYS A 189 20.31 -1.28 12.11
CA LYS A 189 20.84 -2.63 11.82
C LYS A 189 20.40 -3.62 12.90
N THR A 190 20.57 -3.19 14.14
CA THR A 190 20.23 -3.95 15.34
C THR A 190 18.74 -4.30 15.41
N ALA A 191 17.83 -3.37 15.11
CA ALA A 191 16.39 -3.66 15.13
C ALA A 191 15.98 -4.68 14.05
N LEU A 192 16.63 -4.63 12.88
CA LEU A 192 16.40 -5.60 11.81
C LEU A 192 17.03 -6.97 12.15
N GLU A 193 18.24 -7.00 12.69
CA GLU A 193 18.92 -8.21 13.14
C GLU A 193 18.13 -8.93 14.23
N ASN A 194 17.66 -8.20 15.25
CA ASN A 194 16.85 -8.76 16.34
C ASN A 194 15.57 -9.45 15.85
N LYS A 195 15.03 -9.03 14.69
CA LYS A 195 13.86 -9.67 14.07
C LYS A 195 14.23 -10.78 13.09
N ALA A 196 15.27 -10.59 12.29
CA ALA A 196 15.63 -11.49 11.20
C ALA A 196 16.38 -12.75 11.70
N ILE A 197 17.32 -12.59 12.63
CA ILE A 197 18.15 -13.68 13.16
C ILE A 197 17.31 -14.85 13.69
N PRO A 198 16.32 -14.66 14.59
CA PRO A 198 15.57 -15.80 15.12
C PRO A 198 14.75 -16.54 14.07
N VAL A 199 14.27 -15.84 13.03
CA VAL A 199 13.53 -16.47 11.92
C VAL A 199 14.48 -17.30 11.06
N PHE A 200 15.62 -16.74 10.67
CA PHE A 200 16.61 -17.49 9.89
C PHE A 200 17.21 -18.66 10.66
N GLN A 201 17.45 -18.50 11.97
CA GLN A 201 17.93 -19.61 12.81
C GLN A 201 16.95 -20.78 12.78
N ARG A 202 15.65 -20.53 12.99
CA ARG A 202 14.63 -21.59 12.90
C ARG A 202 14.61 -22.30 11.55
N ILE A 203 14.79 -21.56 10.47
CA ILE A 203 14.84 -22.16 9.12
C ILE A 203 16.08 -23.04 8.97
N ILE A 204 17.23 -22.61 9.51
CA ILE A 204 18.48 -23.38 9.50
C ILE A 204 18.34 -24.65 10.36
N ASP A 205 17.70 -24.53 11.53
CA ASP A 205 17.44 -25.67 12.42
C ASP A 205 16.54 -26.70 11.70
N MET A 206 15.42 -26.26 11.13
CA MET A 206 14.53 -27.13 10.33
C MET A 206 15.24 -27.78 9.14
N TYR A 207 16.14 -27.06 8.48
CA TYR A 207 16.97 -27.62 7.40
C TYR A 207 17.86 -28.75 7.93
N THR A 208 18.49 -28.54 9.08
CA THR A 208 19.42 -29.50 9.69
C THR A 208 18.68 -30.74 10.17
N GLU A 209 17.50 -30.58 10.78
CA GLU A 209 16.62 -31.68 11.15
C GLU A 209 16.16 -32.50 9.94
N ARG A 210 15.76 -31.81 8.86
CA ARG A 210 15.40 -32.46 7.59
C ARG A 210 16.55 -33.30 7.03
N ASP A 211 17.77 -32.77 7.04
CA ASP A 211 18.95 -33.52 6.56
C ASP A 211 19.24 -34.73 7.43
N ALA A 212 19.09 -34.61 8.76
CA ALA A 212 19.23 -35.72 9.68
C ALA A 212 18.19 -36.83 9.41
N ILE A 213 16.92 -36.47 9.19
CA ILE A 213 15.85 -37.43 8.86
C ILE A 213 16.14 -38.17 7.55
N VAL A 214 16.56 -37.44 6.51
CA VAL A 214 16.88 -38.06 5.21
C VAL A 214 18.10 -38.97 5.33
N PHE A 215 19.13 -38.53 6.05
CA PHE A 215 20.33 -39.34 6.31
C PHE A 215 20.00 -40.61 7.10
N GLU A 216 19.26 -40.49 8.19
CA GLU A 216 18.87 -41.63 9.03
C GLU A 216 17.96 -42.60 8.29
N SER A 217 16.99 -42.10 7.51
CA SER A 217 16.15 -42.94 6.65
C SER A 217 16.99 -43.74 5.65
N SER A 218 17.98 -43.11 5.04
CA SER A 218 18.86 -43.78 4.06
C SER A 218 19.76 -44.81 4.75
N ARG A 219 20.30 -44.48 5.93
CA ARG A 219 21.12 -45.38 6.74
C ARG A 219 20.34 -46.63 7.16
N LEU A 220 19.14 -46.45 7.70
CA LEU A 220 18.28 -47.56 8.12
C LEU A 220 17.89 -48.44 6.92
N GLY A 221 17.60 -47.85 5.77
CA GLY A 221 17.37 -48.58 4.52
C GLY A 221 18.55 -49.51 4.18
N LEU A 222 19.77 -48.96 4.14
CA LEU A 222 20.99 -49.73 3.87
C LEU A 222 21.27 -50.81 4.93
N GLU A 223 21.03 -50.54 6.21
CA GLU A 223 21.20 -51.54 7.27
C GLU A 223 20.21 -52.70 7.14
N HIS A 224 18.96 -52.41 6.78
CA HIS A 224 17.96 -53.45 6.51
C HIS A 224 18.34 -54.29 5.29
N GLU A 225 18.81 -53.67 4.20
CA GLU A 225 19.32 -54.38 3.02
C GLU A 225 20.50 -55.29 3.36
N ALA A 226 21.49 -54.77 4.10
CA ALA A 226 22.69 -55.52 4.47
C ALA A 226 22.39 -56.70 5.41
N ASN A 227 21.54 -56.48 6.43
CA ASN A 227 21.11 -57.54 7.34
C ASN A 227 20.32 -58.63 6.61
N TRP A 228 19.51 -58.24 5.63
CA TRP A 228 18.74 -59.17 4.83
C TRP A 228 19.64 -60.02 3.92
N LEU A 229 20.58 -59.42 3.19
CA LEU A 229 21.57 -60.14 2.37
C LEU A 229 22.38 -61.13 3.23
N ALA A 230 22.75 -60.73 4.45
CA ALA A 230 23.46 -61.59 5.39
C ALA A 230 22.61 -62.78 5.88
N GLN A 231 21.29 -62.66 5.94
CA GLN A 231 20.37 -63.75 6.30
C GLN A 231 20.08 -64.67 5.10
N ALA A 232 19.89 -64.11 3.90
CA ALA A 232 19.66 -64.87 2.67
C ALA A 232 20.84 -65.80 2.33
N ASN A 233 22.08 -65.36 2.61
CA ASN A 233 23.30 -66.15 2.39
C ASN A 233 23.56 -67.26 3.45
N ARG A 234 22.70 -67.38 4.48
CA ARG A 234 22.81 -68.42 5.54
C ARG A 234 21.87 -69.61 5.32
N VAL A 235 21.02 -69.56 4.29
CA VAL A 235 20.14 -70.64 3.84
C VAL A 235 20.75 -71.29 2.61
#